data_AF-A0A8W8NU29-F1
#
_entry.id   AF-A0A8W8NU29-F1
#
_cell.length_a   1.000
_cell.length_b   1.000
_cell.length_c   1.000
_cell.angle_alpha   90.00
_cell.angle_beta   90.00
_cell.angle_gamma   90.00
#
_symmetry.space_group_name_H-M   'P 1'
#
loop_
_entity.id
_entity.type
_entity.pdbx_description
1 polymer ?
#
loop_
_entity_poly.entity_id
_entity_poly.type
_entity_poly.pdbx_seq_one_letter_code
_entity_poly.pdbx_strand_id
1 'polypeptide(L)'
;MLVTLSDEAKMPTIKDGRTLQIRNFIVKGSRLVLSKQSKIMAGPAVQVPESLKEKAVTIIMPPSPTKTLKDAMSSPVRENLTVQGQIIRDEAIKTVKVAQNDTKIRALTLEENGKTMELTKI
;
A
#
# COMPACT_ATOMS: atom_id res chain seq x y z
N MET A 1 3.35 1.14 14.32
CA MET A 1 3.29 -0.33 14.41
C MET A 1 2.31 -0.82 13.36
N LEU A 2 2.69 -1.82 12.55
CA LEU A 2 1.80 -2.38 11.52
C LEU A 2 1.05 -3.60 12.08
N VAL A 3 -0.20 -3.76 11.66
CA VAL A 3 -1.04 -4.89 12.03
C VAL A 3 -1.32 -5.73 10.78
N THR A 4 -1.14 -7.05 10.87
CA THR A 4 -1.45 -7.99 9.79
C THR A 4 -2.57 -8.92 10.24
N LEU A 5 -3.66 -8.96 9.49
CA LEU A 5 -4.73 -9.93 9.67
C LEU A 5 -4.47 -11.16 8.79
N SER A 6 -4.30 -12.32 9.41
CA SER A 6 -4.11 -13.59 8.70
C SER A 6 -5.41 -14.37 8.50
N ASP A 7 -6.51 -13.95 9.15
CA ASP A 7 -7.81 -14.62 9.09
C ASP A 7 -8.84 -13.74 8.38
N GLU A 8 -9.08 -14.02 7.09
CA GLU A 8 -9.93 -13.23 6.21
C GLU A 8 -11.39 -13.16 6.70
N ALA A 9 -11.88 -14.19 7.38
CA ALA A 9 -13.24 -14.22 7.94
C ALA A 9 -13.51 -13.08 8.93
N LYS A 10 -12.44 -12.49 9.50
CA LYS A 10 -12.53 -11.37 10.44
C LYS A 10 -12.41 -10.00 9.76
N MET A 11 -12.08 -9.94 8.48
CA MET A 11 -11.97 -8.70 7.73
C MET A 11 -13.23 -7.81 7.84
N PRO A 12 -14.47 -8.35 7.77
CA PRO A 12 -15.68 -7.53 7.89
C PRO A 12 -15.85 -6.83 9.23
N THR A 13 -15.16 -7.29 10.28
CA THR A 13 -15.19 -6.70 11.63
C THR A 13 -14.28 -5.48 11.77
N ILE A 14 -13.34 -5.32 10.84
CA ILE A 14 -12.37 -4.21 10.81
C ILE A 14 -12.92 -3.17 9.84
N LYS A 15 -13.32 -2.00 10.37
CA LYS A 15 -13.85 -0.90 9.58
C LYS A 15 -13.18 0.40 9.99
N ASP A 16 -12.91 1.23 8.99
CA ASP A 16 -12.33 2.55 9.18
C ASP A 16 -13.21 3.43 10.09
N GLY A 17 -12.57 4.32 10.85
CA GLY A 17 -13.25 5.23 11.77
C GLY A 17 -13.77 4.59 13.07
N ARG A 18 -13.57 3.28 13.28
CA ARG A 18 -13.97 2.61 14.52
C ARG A 18 -12.78 2.35 15.44
N THR A 19 -13.04 2.43 16.75
CA THR A 19 -12.10 1.93 17.75
C THR A 19 -12.39 0.46 18.02
N LEU A 20 -11.34 -0.37 17.99
CA LEU A 20 -11.43 -1.81 18.20
C LEU A 20 -10.56 -2.23 19.37
N GLN A 21 -11.05 -3.14 20.18
CA GLN A 21 -10.28 -3.85 21.20
C GLN A 21 -9.81 -5.19 20.64
N ILE A 22 -8.53 -5.48 20.80
CA ILE A 22 -7.90 -6.69 20.26
C ILE A 22 -7.29 -7.48 21.42
N ARG A 23 -7.61 -8.78 21.51
CA ARG A 23 -7.02 -9.73 22.47
C ARG A 23 -6.42 -10.93 21.75
N ASN A 24 -5.54 -11.65 22.44
CA ASN A 24 -4.87 -12.86 21.93
C ASN A 24 -4.16 -12.62 20.59
N PHE A 25 -3.41 -11.53 20.49
CA PHE A 25 -2.58 -11.20 19.34
C PHE A 25 -1.15 -11.71 19.54
N ILE A 26 -0.44 -11.86 18.43
CA ILE A 26 0.97 -12.26 18.43
C ILE A 26 1.81 -11.06 18.05
N VAL A 27 2.87 -10.76 18.81
CA VAL A 27 3.87 -9.75 18.44
C VAL A 27 5.02 -10.44 17.73
N LYS A 28 5.34 -10.01 16.50
CA LYS A 28 6.50 -10.49 15.72
C LYS A 28 7.32 -9.30 15.23
N GLY A 29 8.46 -9.05 15.89
CA GLY A 29 9.27 -7.87 15.61
C GLY A 29 8.47 -6.58 15.83
N SER A 30 8.43 -5.71 14.82
CA SER A 30 7.67 -4.44 14.84
C SER A 30 6.21 -4.56 14.37
N ARG A 31 5.69 -5.80 14.23
CA ARG A 31 4.36 -6.10 13.69
C ARG A 31 3.50 -6.85 14.70
N LEU A 32 2.21 -6.57 14.66
CA LEU A 32 1.19 -7.29 15.41
C LEU A 32 0.41 -8.17 14.43
N VAL A 33 0.31 -9.46 14.74
CA VAL A 33 -0.36 -10.45 13.89
C VAL A 33 -1.65 -10.90 14.55
N LEU A 34 -2.75 -10.75 13.81
CA LEU A 34 -4.09 -11.22 14.18
C LEU A 34 -4.36 -12.55 13.49
N SER A 35 -4.56 -13.60 14.30
CA SER A 35 -4.81 -14.95 13.82
C SER A 35 -6.27 -15.37 14.07
N LYS A 36 -6.60 -16.63 13.75
CA LYS A 36 -7.87 -17.25 14.11
C LYS A 36 -8.17 -17.19 15.61
N GLN A 37 -7.15 -17.16 16.47
CA GLN A 37 -7.33 -17.09 17.93
C GLN A 37 -7.52 -15.67 18.47
N SER A 38 -7.18 -14.65 17.68
CA SER A 38 -7.31 -13.25 18.10
C SER A 38 -8.77 -12.84 18.20
N LYS A 39 -9.16 -12.17 19.28
CA LYS A 39 -10.53 -11.64 19.44
C LYS A 39 -10.53 -10.17 19.09
N ILE A 40 -11.42 -9.78 18.16
CA ILE A 40 -11.64 -8.39 17.75
C ILE A 40 -13.02 -7.98 18.22
N MET A 41 -13.09 -6.92 19.01
CA MET A 41 -14.31 -6.42 19.64
C MET A 41 -14.45 -4.92 19.39
N ALA A 42 -15.69 -4.42 19.37
CA ALA A 42 -15.91 -2.98 19.36
C ALA A 42 -15.40 -2.35 20.68
N GLY A 43 -14.63 -1.27 20.56
CA GLY A 43 -14.20 -0.47 21.70
C GLY A 43 -14.99 0.82 21.83
N PRO A 44 -14.87 1.53 22.96
CA PRO A 44 -15.39 2.89 23.10
C PRO A 44 -14.72 3.82 22.07
N ALA A 45 -15.44 4.83 21.59
CA ALA A 45 -14.88 5.78 20.64
C ALA A 45 -13.70 6.54 21.28
N VAL A 46 -12.55 6.52 20.61
CA VAL A 46 -11.35 7.26 21.01
C VAL A 46 -11.05 8.32 19.97
N GLN A 47 -10.88 9.56 20.42
CA GLN A 47 -10.42 10.63 19.56
C GLN A 47 -8.91 10.49 19.36
N VAL A 48 -8.49 10.21 18.12
CA VAL A 48 -7.09 10.07 17.77
C VAL A 48 -6.56 11.45 17.30
N PRO A 49 -5.50 11.99 17.93
CA PRO A 49 -4.86 13.22 17.50
C PRO A 49 -4.41 13.15 16.03
N GLU A 50 -4.51 14.27 15.32
CA GLU A 50 -4.17 14.33 13.88
C GLU A 50 -2.71 13.96 13.62
N SER A 51 -1.79 14.36 14.51
CA SER A 51 -0.37 14.03 14.43
C SER A 51 -0.08 12.52 14.47
N LEU A 52 -0.97 11.70 15.07
CA LEU A 52 -0.84 10.24 15.03
C LEU A 52 -1.37 9.65 13.72
N LYS A 53 -2.38 10.28 13.11
CA LYS A 53 -2.88 9.89 11.79
C LYS A 53 -1.83 10.13 10.72
N GLU A 54 -1.19 11.30 10.74
CA GLU A 54 -0.08 11.63 9.83
C GLU A 54 1.05 10.60 9.93
N LYS A 55 1.49 10.28 11.17
CA LYS A 55 2.50 9.24 11.40
C LYS A 55 2.06 7.87 10.90
N ALA A 56 0.78 7.52 11.03
CA ALA A 56 0.25 6.27 10.52
C ALA A 56 0.32 6.22 8.98
N VAL A 57 0.03 7.33 8.30
CA VAL A 57 0.19 7.45 6.84
C VAL A 57 1.65 7.22 6.45
N THR A 58 2.61 7.85 7.13
CA THR A 58 4.05 7.66 6.85
C THR A 58 4.50 6.21 7.05
N ILE A 59 3.88 5.47 7.97
CA ILE A 59 4.19 4.05 8.20
C ILE A 59 3.65 3.16 7.07
N ILE A 60 2.48 3.48 6.52
CA ILE A 60 1.84 2.72 5.44
C ILE A 60 2.46 3.08 4.08
N MET A 61 2.69 4.36 3.86
CA MET A 61 3.28 4.95 2.67
C MET A 61 4.57 5.66 3.08
N PRO A 62 5.69 4.92 3.17
CA PRO A 62 6.97 5.52 3.53
C PRO A 62 7.37 6.55 2.46
N PRO A 63 7.96 7.69 2.86
CA PRO A 63 8.44 8.67 1.89
C PRO A 63 9.55 8.03 1.06
N SER A 64 9.33 7.91 -0.24
CA SER A 64 10.35 7.50 -1.19
C SER A 64 11.08 8.72 -1.73
N PRO A 65 12.38 8.61 -2.02
CA PRO A 65 13.13 9.69 -2.64
C PRO A 65 12.53 10.01 -4.01
N THR A 66 12.28 11.29 -4.26
CA THR A 66 11.86 11.77 -5.57
C THR A 66 13.06 11.77 -6.50
N LYS A 67 13.00 11.03 -7.61
CA LYS A 67 14.02 10.98 -8.65
C LYS A 67 13.42 11.39 -10.00
N THR A 68 14.27 11.94 -10.87
CA THR A 68 13.89 12.19 -12.27
C THR A 68 13.71 10.85 -13.01
N LEU A 69 13.01 10.84 -14.13
CA LEU A 69 12.88 9.64 -14.97
C LEU A 69 14.25 9.10 -15.42
N LYS A 70 15.24 9.99 -15.63
CA LYS A 70 16.61 9.60 -15.97
C LYS A 70 17.26 8.76 -14.88
N ASP A 71 17.11 9.19 -13.62
CA ASP A 71 17.78 8.57 -12.48
C ASP A 71 16.99 7.36 -11.95
N ALA A 72 15.68 7.33 -12.19
CA ALA A 72 14.85 6.16 -11.91
C ALA A 72 15.27 4.95 -12.76
N MET A 73 15.58 5.16 -14.05
CA MET A 73 16.04 4.06 -14.94
C MET A 73 17.40 3.49 -14.56
N SER A 74 18.27 4.28 -13.92
CA SER A 74 19.58 3.84 -13.44
C SER A 74 19.55 3.31 -12.00
N SER A 75 18.39 3.33 -11.34
CA SER A 75 18.25 2.86 -9.96
C SER A 75 18.25 1.32 -9.89
N PRO A 76 18.69 0.73 -8.76
CA PRO A 76 18.66 -0.70 -8.57
C PRO A 76 17.25 -1.29 -8.72
N VAL A 77 17.18 -2.51 -9.26
CA VAL A 77 15.91 -3.24 -9.39
C VAL A 77 15.34 -3.50 -7.99
N ARG A 78 14.02 -3.27 -7.82
CA ARG A 78 13.25 -3.43 -6.55
C ARG A 78 13.44 -2.32 -5.51
N GLU A 79 13.81 -1.11 -5.90
CA GLU A 79 13.76 0.08 -5.04
C GLU A 79 12.40 0.80 -5.15
N ASN A 80 11.86 1.33 -4.04
CA ASN A 80 10.67 2.18 -4.05
C ASN A 80 11.09 3.63 -4.28
N LEU A 81 10.60 4.25 -5.36
CA LEU A 81 10.96 5.60 -5.80
C LEU A 81 9.71 6.41 -6.11
N THR A 82 9.79 7.72 -5.91
CA THR A 82 8.78 8.65 -6.43
C THR A 82 9.31 9.28 -7.71
N VAL A 83 8.50 9.31 -8.76
CA VAL A 83 8.82 9.99 -10.03
C VAL A 83 7.72 11.00 -10.35
N GLN A 84 8.08 12.06 -11.05
CA GLN A 84 7.14 13.04 -11.61
C GLN A 84 7.37 13.15 -13.11
N GLY A 85 6.30 13.32 -13.88
CA GLY A 85 6.36 13.42 -15.33
C GLY A 85 4.97 13.68 -15.92
N GLN A 86 4.94 14.08 -17.18
CA GLN A 86 3.70 14.28 -17.92
C GLN A 86 3.23 12.95 -18.51
N ILE A 87 1.95 12.60 -18.36
CA ILE A 87 1.38 11.43 -19.02
C ILE A 87 1.26 11.74 -20.51
N ILE A 88 1.96 10.97 -21.34
CA ILE A 88 1.91 11.11 -22.80
C ILE A 88 1.15 9.99 -23.49
N ARG A 89 1.03 8.83 -22.83
CA ARG A 89 0.21 7.72 -23.30
C ARG A 89 -0.48 7.06 -22.13
N ASP A 90 -1.73 6.70 -22.38
CA ASP A 90 -2.59 6.04 -21.43
C ASP A 90 -3.33 4.91 -22.15
N GLU A 91 -2.89 3.67 -21.93
CA GLU A 91 -3.46 2.51 -22.59
C GLU A 91 -4.75 2.03 -21.94
N ALA A 92 -5.58 1.36 -22.73
CA ALA A 92 -6.77 0.68 -22.21
C ALA A 92 -6.40 -0.43 -21.22
N ILE A 93 -7.31 -0.69 -20.27
CA ILE A 93 -7.15 -1.77 -19.30
C ILE A 93 -7.14 -3.11 -20.04
N LYS A 94 -6.10 -3.91 -19.83
CA LYS A 94 -5.95 -5.28 -20.35
C LYS A 94 -6.12 -6.27 -19.21
N THR A 95 -6.69 -7.43 -19.48
CA THR A 95 -6.74 -8.54 -18.51
C THR A 95 -5.64 -9.52 -18.86
N VAL A 96 -4.76 -9.82 -17.90
CA VAL A 96 -3.66 -10.78 -18.04
C VAL A 96 -3.77 -11.86 -16.97
N LYS A 97 -3.32 -13.08 -17.28
CA LYS A 97 -3.27 -14.17 -16.30
C LYS A 97 -1.97 -14.11 -15.52
N VAL A 98 -2.07 -13.85 -14.21
CA VAL A 98 -0.93 -13.88 -13.27
C VAL A 98 -1.22 -14.94 -12.22
N ALA A 99 -0.36 -15.95 -12.12
CA ALA A 99 -0.54 -17.06 -11.18
C ALA A 99 -1.96 -17.68 -11.21
N GLN A 100 -2.49 -17.91 -12.43
CA GLN A 100 -3.83 -18.46 -12.70
C GLN A 100 -5.02 -17.54 -12.35
N ASN A 101 -4.78 -16.32 -11.86
CA ASN A 101 -5.81 -15.32 -11.61
C ASN A 101 -5.85 -14.28 -12.73
N ASP A 102 -7.07 -13.89 -13.13
CA ASP A 102 -7.30 -12.79 -14.06
C ASP A 102 -7.01 -11.46 -13.36
N THR A 103 -5.96 -10.77 -13.81
CA THR A 103 -5.47 -9.52 -13.25
C THR A 103 -5.65 -8.40 -14.27
N LYS A 104 -6.31 -7.31 -13.88
CA LYS A 104 -6.47 -6.13 -14.73
C LYS A 104 -5.22 -5.27 -14.62
N ILE A 105 -4.61 -4.93 -15.75
CA ILE A 105 -3.44 -4.06 -15.82
C ILE A 105 -3.72 -2.88 -16.74
N ARG A 106 -3.07 -1.76 -16.46
CA ARG A 106 -3.09 -0.56 -17.30
C ARG A 106 -1.67 -0.02 -17.46
N ALA A 107 -1.23 0.14 -18.70
CA ALA A 107 0.07 0.74 -18.99
C ALA A 107 -0.09 2.26 -19.15
N LEU A 108 0.80 3.01 -18.52
CA LEU A 108 0.90 4.47 -18.59
C LEU A 108 2.32 4.81 -19.04
N THR A 109 2.49 5.74 -19.99
CA THR A 109 3.82 6.25 -20.35
C THR A 109 3.95 7.69 -19.84
N LEU A 110 4.95 7.91 -19.01
CA LEU A 110 5.37 9.23 -18.55
C LEU A 110 6.48 9.78 -19.45
N GLU A 111 6.51 11.09 -19.65
CA GLU A 111 7.61 11.84 -20.25
C GLU A 111 8.12 12.93 -19.28
N GLU A 112 9.44 13.06 -19.22
CA GLU A 112 10.13 14.16 -18.54
C GLU A 112 11.41 14.50 -19.32
N ASN A 113 11.53 15.74 -19.78
CA ASN A 113 12.71 16.25 -20.51
C ASN A 113 13.16 15.35 -21.69
N GLY A 114 12.20 14.88 -22.51
CA GLY A 114 12.45 14.03 -23.69
C GLY A 114 12.77 12.57 -23.36
N LYS A 115 12.71 12.16 -22.10
CA LYS A 115 12.82 10.77 -21.67
C LYS A 115 11.47 10.21 -21.31
N THR A 116 11.24 8.96 -21.70
CA THR A 116 9.98 8.27 -21.43
C THR A 116 10.17 7.09 -20.49
N MET A 117 9.14 6.78 -19.71
CA MET A 117 9.11 5.63 -18.81
C MET A 117 7.72 5.01 -18.82
N GLU A 118 7.65 3.69 -19.01
CA GLU A 118 6.40 2.94 -18.93
C GLU A 118 6.15 2.45 -17.50
N LEU A 119 4.93 2.66 -17.03
CA LEU A 119 4.44 2.26 -15.71
C LEU A 119 3.27 1.30 -15.89
N THR A 120 3.37 0.13 -15.26
CA THR A 120 2.26 -0.83 -15.20
C THR A 120 1.52 -0.65 -13.89
N LYS A 121 0.27 -0.17 -13.99
CA LYS A 121 -0.68 -0.16 -12.87
C LYS A 121 -1.38 -1.51 -12.85
N ILE A 122 -1.30 -2.20 -11.71
CA ILE A 122 -1.97 -3.47 -11.40
C ILE A 122 -3.15 -3.18 -10.46
#